data_AF-A0A838G128-F1
#
_entry.id   AF-A0A838G128-F1
#
_cell.length_a   1.000
_cell.length_b   1.000
_cell.length_c   1.000
_cell.angle_alpha   90.00
_cell.angle_beta   90.00
_cell.angle_gamma   90.00
#
_symmetry.space_group_name_H-M   'P 1'
#
loop_
_entity.id
_entity.type
_entity.pdbx_description
1 polymer ?
#
loop_
_entity_poly.entity_id
_entity_poly.type
_entity_poly.pdbx_seq_one_letter_code
_entity_poly.pdbx_strand_id
1 'polypeptide(L)'
;DTSITTNALGLERMAGALAAAGLDRVNVSLDTVRQDSFHQITRRDRLHDVVAGLEAAAAAGLGPVKINAVLLRGINDDQAAELLGWCLERGYHLRFIEQMPLDAQHGWSRDKMVTAEEILASLEARFHLEPAEEPRGSAPAELFSVDGGPATVGVIASVTRPFCGDCDRVRLTADGQIRNCLFAREESDLRAALRSGAVDDEIADRWRAAMWGKRPGHGIDDVSFLQPTRPMSAIGG
;
A
#
# COMPACT_ATOMS: atom_id res chain seq x y z
N ASP A 1 -1.06 -4.78 17.12
CA ASP A 1 -0.94 -3.92 15.92
C ASP A 1 -1.88 -4.43 14.84
N THR A 2 -2.97 -3.70 14.67
CA THR A 2 -4.03 -3.87 13.70
C THR A 2 -4.17 -2.58 12.93
N SER A 3 -4.31 -2.68 11.62
CA SER A 3 -4.44 -1.51 10.76
C SER A 3 -5.40 -1.76 9.63
N ILE A 4 -6.02 -0.69 9.15
CA ILE A 4 -6.81 -0.71 7.92
C ILE A 4 -6.11 0.10 6.85
N THR A 5 -6.36 -0.23 5.59
CA THR A 5 -6.06 0.63 4.45
C THR A 5 -7.36 1.20 3.92
N THR A 6 -7.42 2.51 3.66
CA THR A 6 -8.64 3.21 3.25
C THR A 6 -8.34 4.40 2.35
N ASN A 7 -9.34 4.86 1.58
CA ASN A 7 -9.29 6.16 0.90
C ASN A 7 -9.74 7.33 1.80
N ALA A 8 -10.00 7.05 3.08
CA ALA A 8 -10.40 7.99 4.13
C ALA A 8 -11.76 8.71 3.97
N LEU A 9 -12.52 8.50 2.89
CA LEU A 9 -13.80 9.20 2.66
C LEU A 9 -14.87 8.96 3.75
N GLY A 10 -14.80 7.83 4.47
CA GLY A 10 -15.68 7.54 5.60
C GLY A 10 -15.04 7.74 6.97
N LEU A 11 -13.77 8.14 7.01
CA LEU A 11 -12.94 8.07 8.22
C LEU A 11 -13.30 9.16 9.22
N GLU A 12 -13.73 10.34 8.77
CA GLU A 12 -14.22 11.42 9.66
C GLU A 12 -15.31 10.91 10.62
N ARG A 13 -16.27 10.14 10.09
CA ARG A 13 -17.36 9.56 10.88
C ARG A 13 -16.94 8.32 11.67
N MET A 14 -15.98 7.54 11.17
CA MET A 14 -15.66 6.20 11.69
C MET A 14 -14.48 6.17 12.66
N ALA A 15 -13.58 7.16 12.63
CA ALA A 15 -12.30 7.13 13.36
C ALA A 15 -12.47 6.84 14.86
N GLY A 16 -13.37 7.57 15.54
CA GLY A 16 -13.62 7.36 16.97
C GLY A 16 -14.16 5.96 17.30
N ALA A 17 -15.08 5.44 16.49
CA ALA A 17 -15.63 4.10 16.69
C ALA A 17 -14.58 3.00 16.42
N LEU A 18 -13.71 3.20 15.42
CA LEU A 18 -12.61 2.28 15.11
C LEU A 18 -11.57 2.27 16.23
N ALA A 19 -11.18 3.43 16.74
CA ALA A 19 -10.25 3.55 17.87
C ALA A 19 -10.84 2.88 19.13
N ALA A 20 -12.12 3.13 19.44
CA ALA A 20 -12.81 2.48 20.56
C ALA A 20 -12.91 0.95 20.42
N ALA A 21 -12.94 0.44 19.19
CA ALA A 21 -12.91 -1.00 18.90
C ALA A 21 -11.50 -1.62 18.98
N GLY A 22 -10.45 -0.81 19.22
CA GLY A 22 -9.07 -1.27 19.37
C GLY A 22 -8.23 -1.24 18.09
N LEU A 23 -8.65 -0.51 17.05
CA LEU A 23 -7.79 -0.27 15.89
C LEU A 23 -6.58 0.57 16.31
N ASP A 24 -5.37 0.14 15.96
CA ASP A 24 -4.14 0.83 16.36
C ASP A 24 -3.81 2.01 15.41
N ARG A 25 -3.90 1.81 14.09
CA ARG A 25 -3.48 2.80 13.08
C ARG A 25 -4.19 2.67 11.73
N VAL A 26 -4.00 3.68 10.88
CA VAL A 26 -4.56 3.71 9.51
C VAL A 26 -3.47 3.90 8.46
N ASN A 27 -3.68 3.28 7.30
CA ASN A 27 -2.97 3.57 6.06
C ASN A 27 -3.96 4.23 5.09
N VAL A 28 -3.70 5.46 4.65
CA VAL A 28 -4.58 6.20 3.75
C VAL A 28 -3.94 6.30 2.38
N SER A 29 -4.69 5.94 1.35
CA SER A 29 -4.30 6.19 -0.04
C SER A 29 -4.58 7.65 -0.39
N LEU A 30 -3.52 8.42 -0.64
CA LEU A 30 -3.58 9.82 -1.08
C LEU A 30 -2.38 10.10 -1.99
N ASP A 31 -2.63 10.20 -3.28
CA ASP A 31 -1.57 10.31 -4.30
C ASP A 31 -1.08 11.76 -4.53
N THR A 32 -1.84 12.76 -4.05
CA THR A 32 -1.56 14.18 -4.28
C THR A 32 -2.38 15.05 -3.34
N VAL A 33 -1.87 16.24 -3.03
CA VAL A 33 -2.56 17.30 -2.28
C VAL A 33 -3.03 18.45 -3.18
N ARG A 34 -2.83 18.34 -4.51
CA ARG A 34 -3.38 19.27 -5.50
C ARG A 34 -4.76 18.80 -5.95
N GLN A 35 -5.75 19.69 -5.89
CA GLN A 35 -7.14 19.35 -6.19
C GLN A 35 -7.35 18.82 -7.62
N ASP A 36 -6.71 19.45 -8.62
CA ASP A 36 -6.86 19.05 -10.03
C ASP A 36 -6.29 17.64 -10.29
N SER A 37 -5.07 17.36 -9.81
CA SER A 37 -4.47 16.03 -9.91
C SER A 37 -5.29 15.00 -9.13
N PHE A 38 -5.80 15.34 -7.94
CA PHE A 38 -6.68 14.46 -7.17
C PHE A 38 -7.94 14.09 -7.96
N HIS A 39 -8.60 15.08 -8.56
CA HIS A 39 -9.78 14.86 -9.39
C HIS A 39 -9.46 14.04 -10.64
N GLN A 40 -8.32 14.27 -11.29
CA GLN A 40 -7.88 13.50 -12.45
C GLN A 40 -7.66 12.02 -12.11
N ILE A 41 -7.05 11.73 -10.95
CA ILE A 41 -6.73 10.37 -10.48
C ILE A 41 -7.99 9.66 -10.00
N THR A 42 -8.73 10.27 -9.06
CA THR A 42 -9.84 9.62 -8.36
C THR A 42 -11.18 9.73 -9.07
N ARG A 43 -11.27 10.60 -10.08
CA ARG A 43 -12.49 11.00 -10.80
C ARG A 43 -13.56 11.62 -9.90
N ARG A 44 -13.16 12.15 -8.74
CA ARG A 44 -14.06 12.75 -7.74
C ARG A 44 -13.40 13.96 -7.09
N ASP A 45 -14.17 15.02 -6.89
CA ASP A 45 -13.71 16.21 -6.17
C ASP A 45 -13.98 16.07 -4.67
N ARG A 46 -13.15 15.25 -4.01
CA ARG A 46 -13.35 14.82 -2.60
C ARG A 46 -12.06 14.88 -1.78
N LEU A 47 -11.08 15.68 -2.21
CA LEU A 47 -9.80 15.83 -1.48
C LEU A 47 -10.04 16.35 -0.06
N HIS A 48 -10.96 17.30 0.10
CA HIS A 48 -11.33 17.87 1.39
C HIS A 48 -11.83 16.81 2.39
N ASP A 49 -12.60 15.81 1.94
CA ASP A 49 -13.06 14.72 2.81
C ASP A 49 -11.93 13.78 3.22
N VAL A 50 -10.95 13.55 2.34
CA VAL A 50 -9.76 12.76 2.66
C VAL A 50 -8.95 13.45 3.76
N VAL A 51 -8.76 14.77 3.64
CA VAL A 51 -8.06 15.59 4.64
C VAL A 51 -8.82 15.58 5.97
N ALA A 52 -10.14 15.79 5.96
CA ALA A 52 -10.98 15.72 7.16
C ALA A 52 -10.91 14.32 7.82
N GLY A 53 -10.90 13.25 7.01
CA GLY A 53 -10.73 11.89 7.49
C GLY A 53 -9.38 11.63 8.15
N LEU A 54 -8.29 12.20 7.61
CA LEU A 54 -6.95 12.12 8.19
C LEU A 54 -6.85 12.86 9.51
N GLU A 55 -7.41 14.06 9.59
CA GLU A 55 -7.47 14.86 10.82
C GLU A 55 -8.27 14.13 11.91
N ALA A 56 -9.42 13.56 11.56
CA ALA A 56 -10.23 12.78 12.50
C ALA A 56 -9.53 11.52 13.00
N ALA A 57 -8.77 10.82 12.13
CA ALA A 57 -7.99 9.66 12.54
C ALA A 57 -6.88 10.04 13.54
N ALA A 58 -6.15 11.11 13.26
CA ALA A 58 -5.13 11.63 14.16
C ALA A 58 -5.74 12.08 15.51
N ALA A 59 -6.86 12.82 15.48
CA ALA A 59 -7.57 13.27 16.67
C ALA A 59 -8.13 12.11 17.51
N ALA A 60 -8.52 11.00 16.88
CA ALA A 60 -8.97 9.78 17.56
C ALA A 60 -7.80 8.95 18.14
N GLY A 61 -6.54 9.35 17.93
CA GLY A 61 -5.37 8.63 18.42
C GLY A 61 -4.95 7.42 17.56
N LEU A 62 -5.48 7.29 16.34
CA LEU A 62 -5.07 6.24 15.40
C LEU A 62 -3.68 6.60 14.83
N GLY A 63 -2.62 6.01 15.38
CA GLY A 63 -1.25 6.48 15.17
C GLY A 63 -0.23 5.36 15.06
N PRO A 64 0.80 5.50 14.19
CA PRO A 64 1.00 6.59 13.24
C PRO A 64 0.04 6.53 12.05
N VAL A 65 -0.42 7.69 11.57
CA VAL A 65 -1.15 7.80 10.30
C VAL A 65 -0.16 7.66 9.15
N LYS A 66 -0.34 6.63 8.32
CA LYS A 66 0.51 6.38 7.15
C LYS A 66 -0.19 6.83 5.87
N ILE A 67 0.51 7.55 5.00
CA ILE A 67 0.03 7.87 3.66
C ILE A 67 0.72 6.95 2.66
N ASN A 68 -0.04 6.37 1.75
CA ASN A 68 0.46 5.63 0.60
C ASN A 68 0.13 6.42 -0.67
N ALA A 69 1.15 6.69 -1.48
CA ALA A 69 1.01 7.45 -2.72
C ALA A 69 1.63 6.67 -3.89
N VAL A 70 0.96 6.67 -5.03
CA VAL A 70 1.49 6.21 -6.32
C VAL A 70 1.68 7.42 -7.22
N LEU A 71 2.89 7.61 -7.72
CA LEU A 71 3.16 8.64 -8.72
C LEU A 71 2.87 8.09 -10.12
N LEU A 72 2.13 8.87 -10.89
CA LEU A 72 1.71 8.61 -12.25
C LEU A 72 2.37 9.66 -13.16
N ARG A 73 3.13 9.17 -14.15
CA ARG A 73 3.84 9.99 -15.12
C ARG A 73 2.92 10.98 -15.84
N GLY A 74 3.31 12.25 -15.85
CA GLY A 74 2.55 13.34 -16.47
C GLY A 74 1.28 13.74 -15.73
N ILE A 75 1.07 13.28 -14.49
CA ILE A 75 -0.12 13.60 -13.68
C ILE A 75 0.28 14.20 -12.33
N ASN A 76 1.12 13.51 -11.57
CA ASN A 76 1.57 13.92 -10.23
C ASN A 76 3.04 13.58 -9.96
N ASP A 77 3.81 13.15 -10.95
CA ASP A 77 5.23 12.80 -10.82
C ASP A 77 6.13 14.01 -10.49
N ASP A 78 5.63 15.23 -10.66
CA ASP A 78 6.25 16.48 -10.22
C ASP A 78 5.97 16.83 -8.74
N GLN A 79 5.16 16.04 -8.02
CA GLN A 79 4.55 16.44 -6.74
C GLN A 79 5.10 15.71 -5.53
N ALA A 80 6.11 14.85 -5.69
CA ALA A 80 6.64 14.02 -4.61
C ALA A 80 7.11 14.85 -3.40
N ALA A 81 7.96 15.85 -3.63
CA ALA A 81 8.49 16.70 -2.57
C ALA A 81 7.42 17.58 -1.90
N GLU A 82 6.40 18.00 -2.65
CA GLU A 82 5.25 18.74 -2.10
C GLU A 82 4.44 17.86 -1.14
N LEU A 83 4.11 16.64 -1.57
CA LEU A 83 3.36 15.68 -0.76
C LEU A 83 4.13 15.27 0.50
N LEU A 84 5.45 15.07 0.40
CA LEU A 84 6.30 14.79 1.57
C LEU A 84 6.26 15.96 2.56
N GLY A 85 6.50 17.19 2.10
CA GLY A 85 6.42 18.37 2.97
C GLY A 85 5.07 18.50 3.68
N TRP A 86 3.97 18.29 2.96
CA TRP A 86 2.62 18.31 3.52
C TRP A 86 2.40 17.26 4.61
N CYS A 87 2.94 16.04 4.42
CA CYS A 87 2.89 14.96 5.41
C CYS A 87 3.72 15.28 6.65
N LEU A 88 4.94 15.80 6.47
CA LEU A 88 5.85 16.16 7.56
C LEU A 88 5.24 17.23 8.49
N GLU A 89 4.64 18.28 7.92
CA GLU A 89 3.93 19.33 8.67
C GLU A 89 2.82 18.78 9.58
N ARG A 90 2.26 17.61 9.24
CA ARG A 90 1.13 16.98 9.92
C ARG A 90 1.52 15.75 10.74
N GLY A 91 2.80 15.40 10.77
CA GLY A 91 3.29 14.19 11.46
C GLY A 91 2.83 12.88 10.80
N TYR A 92 2.53 12.90 9.50
CA TYR A 92 2.13 11.70 8.76
C TYR A 92 3.35 11.01 8.14
N HIS A 93 3.30 9.67 8.11
CA HIS A 93 4.36 8.84 7.56
C HIS A 93 4.06 8.51 6.09
N LEU A 94 4.74 9.18 5.17
CA LEU A 94 4.54 8.99 3.74
C LEU A 94 5.32 7.79 3.20
N ARG A 95 4.68 7.01 2.32
CA ARG A 95 5.31 5.98 1.52
C ARG A 95 4.89 6.13 0.06
N PHE A 96 5.87 6.21 -0.83
CA PHE A 96 5.63 6.08 -2.26
C PHE A 96 5.66 4.61 -2.67
N ILE A 97 4.83 4.25 -3.64
CA ILE A 97 4.72 2.89 -4.17
C ILE A 97 4.87 2.97 -5.69
N GLU A 98 5.77 2.17 -6.23
CA GLU A 98 5.86 1.97 -7.68
C GLU A 98 4.54 1.39 -8.21
N GLN A 99 4.03 1.94 -9.30
CA GLN A 99 2.79 1.47 -9.90
C GLN A 99 2.94 -0.01 -10.31
N MET A 100 1.94 -0.83 -9.95
CA MET A 100 1.88 -2.26 -10.30
C MET A 100 0.72 -2.54 -11.28
N PRO A 101 0.83 -3.57 -12.13
CA PRO A 101 -0.22 -4.02 -13.06
C PRO A 101 -1.30 -4.81 -12.32
N LEU A 102 -2.10 -4.10 -11.54
CA LEU A 102 -3.25 -4.64 -10.81
C LEU A 102 -4.52 -3.85 -11.14
N ASP A 103 -4.48 -3.06 -12.21
CA ASP A 103 -5.59 -2.28 -12.71
C ASP A 103 -6.52 -3.15 -13.58
N ALA A 104 -7.81 -2.87 -13.54
CA ALA A 104 -8.79 -3.65 -14.29
C ALA A 104 -8.63 -3.49 -15.82
N GLN A 105 -8.04 -2.36 -16.25
CA GLN A 105 -7.87 -2.01 -17.65
C GLN A 105 -6.62 -2.62 -18.28
N HIS A 106 -5.74 -3.25 -17.50
CA HIS A 106 -4.43 -3.74 -17.93
C HIS A 106 -3.61 -2.67 -18.70
N GLY A 107 -3.81 -1.40 -18.34
CA GLY A 107 -3.20 -0.24 -18.97
C GLY A 107 -1.82 0.12 -18.41
N TRP A 108 -1.36 -0.63 -17.41
CA TRP A 108 -0.02 -0.48 -16.85
C TRP A 108 1.06 -0.78 -17.89
N SER A 109 2.09 0.06 -17.91
CA SER A 109 3.26 -0.08 -18.78
C SER A 109 4.51 0.27 -18.00
N ARG A 110 5.51 -0.62 -18.01
CA ARG A 110 6.74 -0.46 -17.22
C ARG A 110 7.50 0.82 -17.58
N ASP A 111 7.51 1.19 -18.86
CA ASP A 111 8.15 2.42 -19.38
C ASP A 111 7.47 3.72 -18.93
N LYS A 112 6.22 3.64 -18.45
CA LYS A 112 5.46 4.79 -17.97
C LYS A 112 5.41 4.90 -16.45
N MET A 113 5.91 3.90 -15.74
CA MET A 113 5.98 3.91 -14.28
C MET A 113 7.01 4.94 -13.80
N VAL A 114 6.75 5.60 -12.67
CA VAL A 114 7.77 6.37 -11.95
C VAL A 114 8.52 5.43 -11.03
N THR A 115 9.83 5.30 -11.25
CA THR A 115 10.69 4.37 -10.52
C THR A 115 11.07 4.89 -9.14
N ALA A 116 11.48 3.98 -8.26
CA ALA A 116 12.02 4.32 -6.95
C ALA A 116 13.24 5.26 -7.03
N GLU A 117 14.08 5.12 -8.04
CA GLU A 117 15.21 6.04 -8.28
C GLU A 117 14.72 7.45 -8.62
N GLU A 118 13.74 7.57 -9.52
CA GLU A 118 13.16 8.88 -9.89
C GLU A 118 12.41 9.53 -8.72
N ILE A 119 11.72 8.73 -7.90
CA ILE A 119 11.06 9.21 -6.68
C ILE A 119 12.11 9.81 -5.73
N LEU A 120 13.19 9.08 -5.44
CA LEU A 120 14.25 9.56 -4.56
C LEU A 120 14.91 10.82 -5.11
N ALA A 121 15.28 10.84 -6.39
CA ALA A 121 15.87 12.02 -7.03
C ALA A 121 14.94 13.25 -6.99
N SER A 122 13.63 13.05 -7.13
CA SER A 122 12.62 14.12 -7.02
C SER A 122 12.54 14.68 -5.59
N LEU A 123 12.65 13.82 -4.58
CA LEU A 123 12.66 14.24 -3.17
C LEU A 123 13.95 14.96 -2.79
N GLU A 124 15.10 14.49 -3.28
CA GLU A 124 16.44 15.06 -3.04
C GLU A 124 16.60 16.48 -3.60
N ALA A 125 15.70 16.92 -4.49
CA ALA A 125 15.65 18.31 -4.93
C ALA A 125 15.28 19.30 -3.80
N ARG A 126 14.67 18.81 -2.71
CA ARG A 126 14.22 19.63 -1.57
C ARG A 126 14.71 19.14 -0.22
N PHE A 127 14.93 17.84 -0.05
CA PHE A 127 15.25 17.23 1.24
C PHE A 127 16.59 16.50 1.18
N HIS A 128 17.30 16.44 2.29
CA HIS A 128 18.44 15.53 2.43
C HIS A 128 17.93 14.15 2.89
N LEU A 129 18.20 13.11 2.10
CA LEU A 129 17.75 11.75 2.38
C LEU A 129 18.92 10.82 2.68
N GLU A 130 18.81 10.07 3.78
CA GLU A 130 19.77 9.02 4.13
C GLU A 130 19.02 7.73 4.47
N PRO A 131 19.49 6.55 4.04
CA PRO A 131 18.89 5.29 4.44
C PRO A 131 18.71 5.22 5.96
N ALA A 132 17.53 4.81 6.43
CA ALA A 132 17.28 4.66 7.85
C ALA A 132 18.18 3.58 8.46
N GLU A 133 18.60 3.77 9.71
CA GLU A 133 19.46 2.82 10.43
C GLU A 133 18.77 1.46 10.66
N GLU A 134 17.45 1.48 10.85
CA GLU A 134 16.67 0.28 11.09
C GLU A 134 16.60 -0.59 9.82
N PRO A 135 16.94 -1.89 9.91
CA PRO A 135 16.79 -2.80 8.79
C PRO A 135 15.33 -2.91 8.35
N ARG A 136 15.10 -2.96 7.03
CA ARG A 136 13.76 -3.12 6.45
C ARG A 136 13.00 -4.35 6.95
N GLY A 137 13.69 -5.47 7.17
CA GLY A 137 13.05 -6.75 7.51
C GLY A 137 12.01 -7.18 6.47
N SER A 138 10.84 -7.64 6.92
CA SER A 138 9.71 -7.99 6.04
C SER A 138 8.86 -6.80 5.59
N ALA A 139 9.16 -5.58 6.07
CA ALA A 139 8.43 -4.38 5.66
C ALA A 139 8.63 -4.13 4.15
N PRO A 140 7.58 -3.75 3.40
CA PRO A 140 7.71 -3.54 1.97
C PRO A 140 8.47 -2.26 1.60
N ALA A 141 8.54 -1.28 2.50
CA ALA A 141 9.16 0.02 2.24
C ALA A 141 10.59 0.04 2.74
N GLU A 142 11.51 0.47 1.89
CA GLU A 142 12.79 1.01 2.33
C GLU A 142 12.52 2.38 2.95
N LEU A 143 13.07 2.63 4.14
CA LEU A 143 12.89 3.91 4.84
C LEU A 143 14.13 4.78 4.68
N PHE A 144 13.90 6.07 4.51
CA PHE A 144 14.93 7.11 4.41
C PHE A 144 14.62 8.17 5.46
N SER A 145 15.60 8.52 6.30
CA SER A 145 15.51 9.67 7.18
C SER A 145 15.49 10.96 6.36
N VAL A 146 14.71 11.93 6.82
CA VAL A 146 14.55 13.23 6.15
C VAL A 146 15.25 14.28 6.99
N ASP A 147 16.19 15.00 6.39
CA ASP A 147 16.95 16.11 6.98
C ASP A 147 17.61 15.77 8.33
N GLY A 148 18.15 14.55 8.45
CA GLY A 148 18.79 14.04 9.68
C GLY A 148 17.82 13.52 10.74
N GLY A 149 16.52 13.44 10.42
CA GLY A 149 15.50 12.82 11.27
C GLY A 149 14.82 13.77 12.27
N PRO A 150 13.87 13.26 13.09
CA PRO A 150 13.49 11.85 13.20
C PRO A 150 12.47 11.39 12.16
N ALA A 151 11.98 12.29 11.29
CA ALA A 151 11.01 11.94 10.28
C ALA A 151 11.59 11.04 9.19
N THR A 152 10.75 10.20 8.59
CA THR A 152 11.14 9.30 7.50
C THR A 152 10.15 9.34 6.34
N VAL A 153 10.65 9.05 5.14
CA VAL A 153 9.86 8.73 3.95
C VAL A 153 10.16 7.30 3.52
N GLY A 154 9.12 6.56 3.14
CA GLY A 154 9.28 5.21 2.62
C GLY A 154 9.17 5.14 1.10
N VAL A 155 9.92 4.22 0.49
CA VAL A 155 9.77 3.88 -0.94
C VAL A 155 9.57 2.37 -1.06
N ILE A 156 8.45 1.97 -1.67
CA ILE A 156 8.10 0.58 -2.00
C ILE A 156 8.43 0.36 -3.47
N ALA A 157 9.65 -0.10 -3.73
CA ALA A 157 10.17 -0.42 -5.05
C ALA A 157 9.66 -1.78 -5.58
N SER A 158 8.32 -1.94 -5.67
CA SER A 158 7.68 -3.22 -5.99
C SER A 158 8.05 -3.82 -7.34
N VAL A 159 8.66 -3.05 -8.24
CA VAL A 159 9.00 -3.46 -9.61
C VAL A 159 10.51 -3.41 -9.84
N THR A 160 11.20 -2.35 -9.40
CA THR A 160 12.63 -2.16 -9.66
C THR A 160 13.53 -2.84 -8.63
N ARG A 161 13.08 -3.01 -7.39
CA ARG A 161 13.82 -3.73 -6.33
C ARG A 161 12.88 -4.67 -5.54
N PRO A 162 12.51 -5.84 -6.11
CA PRO A 162 11.54 -6.74 -5.49
C PRO A 162 12.01 -7.24 -4.11
N PHE A 163 11.07 -7.29 -3.16
CA PHE A 163 11.30 -7.71 -1.77
C PHE A 163 10.61 -9.04 -1.43
N CYS A 164 10.38 -9.88 -2.43
CA CYS A 164 9.65 -11.13 -2.24
C CYS A 164 10.35 -12.13 -1.30
N GLY A 165 11.69 -12.10 -1.26
CA GLY A 165 12.49 -12.99 -0.40
C GLY A 165 12.20 -12.82 1.09
N ASP A 166 11.81 -11.63 1.52
CA ASP A 166 11.49 -11.31 2.93
C ASP A 166 9.98 -11.25 3.18
N CYS A 167 9.15 -11.56 2.18
CA CYS A 167 7.70 -11.39 2.28
C CYS A 167 7.06 -12.48 3.13
N ASP A 168 6.47 -12.10 4.26
CA ASP A 168 5.72 -12.96 5.19
C ASP A 168 4.20 -12.88 5.01
N ARG A 169 3.72 -12.06 4.06
CA ARG A 169 2.30 -11.79 3.88
C ARG A 169 1.52 -12.97 3.30
N VAL A 170 0.29 -13.09 3.79
CA VAL A 170 -0.82 -13.89 3.26
C VAL A 170 -2.03 -12.99 3.08
N ARG A 171 -2.92 -13.35 2.16
CA ARG A 171 -4.15 -12.61 1.91
C ARG A 171 -5.35 -13.54 1.91
N LEU A 172 -6.39 -13.13 2.63
CA LEU A 172 -7.74 -13.68 2.52
C LEU A 172 -8.59 -12.69 1.71
N THR A 173 -9.18 -13.15 0.61
CA THR A 173 -10.05 -12.32 -0.24
C THR A 173 -11.44 -12.17 0.38
N ALA A 174 -12.24 -11.21 -0.11
CA ALA A 174 -13.60 -10.98 0.38
C ALA A 174 -14.57 -12.15 0.11
N ASP A 175 -14.31 -12.92 -0.94
CA ASP A 175 -15.01 -14.19 -1.26
C ASP A 175 -14.41 -15.40 -0.54
N GLY A 176 -13.43 -15.18 0.36
CA GLY A 176 -12.90 -16.14 1.32
C GLY A 176 -11.92 -17.16 0.73
N GLN A 177 -11.11 -16.70 -0.23
CA GLN A 177 -10.03 -17.46 -0.85
C GLN A 177 -8.68 -17.03 -0.26
N ILE A 178 -7.76 -17.97 -0.07
CA ILE A 178 -6.39 -17.69 0.33
C ILE A 178 -5.55 -17.42 -0.92
N ARG A 179 -4.79 -16.33 -0.87
CA ARG A 179 -3.75 -15.96 -1.83
C ARG A 179 -2.41 -15.85 -1.11
N ASN A 180 -1.42 -16.60 -1.60
CA ASN A 180 -0.05 -16.57 -1.08
C ASN A 180 0.81 -15.41 -1.65
N CYS A 181 0.31 -14.76 -2.70
CA CYS A 181 0.93 -13.61 -3.35
C CYS A 181 -0.14 -12.67 -3.88
N LEU A 182 0.17 -11.37 -3.91
CA LEU A 182 -0.67 -10.37 -4.57
C LEU A 182 -0.93 -10.74 -6.04
N PHE A 183 0.11 -11.26 -6.69
CA PHE A 183 0.10 -11.68 -8.10
C PHE A 183 -0.25 -13.16 -8.33
N ALA A 184 -0.79 -13.85 -7.32
CA ALA A 184 -1.19 -15.25 -7.48
C ALA A 184 -2.24 -15.40 -8.60
N ARG A 185 -2.13 -16.47 -9.40
CA ARG A 185 -3.14 -16.80 -10.43
C ARG A 185 -4.10 -17.89 -9.99
N GLU A 186 -3.76 -18.55 -8.89
CA GLU A 186 -4.52 -19.62 -8.27
C GLU A 186 -4.81 -19.19 -6.82
N GLU A 187 -5.92 -19.71 -6.28
CA GLU A 187 -6.37 -19.41 -4.93
C GLU A 187 -6.83 -20.71 -4.25
N SER A 188 -6.87 -20.72 -2.92
CA SER A 188 -7.34 -21.88 -2.15
C SER A 188 -8.61 -21.54 -1.37
N ASP A 189 -9.68 -22.31 -1.59
CA ASP A 189 -10.98 -22.05 -0.96
C ASP A 189 -10.98 -22.41 0.52
N LEU A 190 -10.97 -21.39 1.37
CA LEU A 190 -11.09 -21.52 2.82
C LEU A 190 -12.54 -21.40 3.29
N ARG A 191 -13.35 -20.62 2.58
CA ARG A 191 -14.76 -20.35 2.91
C ARG A 191 -15.60 -21.60 2.84
N ALA A 192 -15.43 -22.43 1.80
CA ALA A 192 -16.18 -23.68 1.69
C ALA A 192 -15.88 -24.61 2.86
N ALA A 193 -14.60 -24.77 3.23
CA ALA A 193 -14.18 -25.61 4.35
C ALA A 193 -14.76 -25.12 5.69
N LEU A 194 -14.68 -23.81 5.97
CA LEU A 194 -15.28 -23.23 7.18
C LEU A 194 -16.79 -23.46 7.23
N ARG A 195 -17.48 -23.30 6.09
CA ARG A 195 -18.94 -23.47 6.02
C ARG A 195 -19.40 -24.91 6.07
N SER A 196 -18.55 -25.87 5.71
CA SER A 196 -18.82 -27.29 5.88
C SER A 196 -18.53 -27.81 7.28
N GLY A 197 -18.11 -26.95 8.21
CA GLY A 197 -17.81 -27.34 9.59
C GLY A 197 -16.49 -28.09 9.73
N ALA A 198 -15.51 -27.82 8.86
CA ALA A 198 -14.16 -28.34 9.01
C ALA A 198 -13.56 -27.92 10.36
N VAL A 199 -12.81 -28.82 10.98
CA VAL A 199 -12.10 -28.55 12.25
C VAL A 199 -10.89 -27.64 12.02
N ASP A 200 -10.44 -26.96 13.08
CA ASP A 200 -9.34 -25.99 13.01
C ASP A 200 -8.06 -26.54 12.37
N ASP A 201 -7.73 -27.82 12.64
CA ASP A 201 -6.54 -28.46 12.04
C ASP A 201 -6.65 -28.58 10.52
N GLU A 202 -7.84 -28.88 9.98
CA GLU A 202 -8.06 -28.95 8.53
C GLU A 202 -7.98 -27.56 7.89
N ILE A 203 -8.54 -26.55 8.56
CA ILE A 203 -8.44 -25.14 8.13
C ILE A 203 -6.97 -24.70 8.10
N ALA A 204 -6.21 -25.06 9.13
CA ALA A 204 -4.79 -24.75 9.23
C ALA A 204 -3.98 -25.47 8.15
N ASP A 205 -4.28 -26.74 7.84
CA ASP A 205 -3.63 -27.50 6.76
C ASP A 205 -3.89 -26.91 5.38
N ARG A 206 -5.12 -26.46 5.10
CA ARG A 206 -5.46 -25.78 3.84
C ARG A 206 -4.68 -24.47 3.69
N TRP A 207 -4.57 -23.70 4.78
CA TRP A 207 -3.80 -22.46 4.80
C TRP A 207 -2.32 -22.72 4.55
N ARG A 208 -1.77 -23.70 5.26
CA ARG A 208 -0.41 -24.19 5.13
C ARG A 208 -0.10 -24.61 3.69
N ALA A 209 -0.92 -25.46 3.09
CA ALA A 209 -0.76 -25.93 1.72
C ALA A 209 -0.73 -24.76 0.70
N ALA A 210 -1.64 -23.79 0.86
CA ALA A 210 -1.65 -22.59 0.01
C ALA A 210 -0.34 -21.79 0.13
N MET A 211 0.19 -21.65 1.34
CA MET A 211 1.42 -20.89 1.61
C MET A 211 2.70 -21.62 1.19
N TRP A 212 2.76 -22.96 1.28
CA TRP A 212 3.92 -23.73 0.81
C TRP A 212 4.14 -23.65 -0.71
N GLY A 213 3.10 -23.31 -1.48
CA GLY A 213 3.22 -23.02 -2.91
C GLY A 213 3.77 -21.62 -3.24
N LYS A 214 4.10 -20.79 -2.23
CA LYS A 214 4.59 -19.42 -2.44
C LYS A 214 5.93 -19.45 -3.18
N ARG A 215 5.98 -18.77 -4.33
CA ARG A 215 7.19 -18.66 -5.14
C ARG A 215 8.19 -17.67 -4.52
N PRO A 216 9.50 -17.82 -4.79
CA PRO A 216 10.53 -16.87 -4.32
C PRO A 216 10.33 -15.42 -4.82
N GLY A 217 9.62 -15.25 -5.94
CA GLY A 217 9.33 -13.94 -6.52
C GLY A 217 8.06 -13.97 -7.39
N HIS A 218 7.41 -12.82 -7.54
CA HIS A 218 6.29 -12.66 -8.48
C HIS A 218 6.74 -12.52 -9.95
N GLY A 219 8.01 -12.16 -10.19
CA GLY A 219 8.60 -12.06 -11.52
C GLY A 219 8.07 -10.90 -12.37
N ILE A 220 7.68 -9.77 -11.75
CA ILE A 220 7.13 -8.59 -12.48
C ILE A 220 8.21 -7.86 -13.29
N ASP A 221 9.46 -8.15 -12.96
CA ASP A 221 10.69 -7.73 -13.57
C ASP A 221 11.08 -8.56 -14.78
N ASP A 222 10.38 -9.67 -15.04
CA ASP A 222 10.58 -10.53 -16.19
C ASP A 222 9.58 -10.21 -17.33
N VAL A 223 10.03 -10.27 -18.58
CA VAL A 223 9.21 -10.04 -19.76
C VAL A 223 8.11 -11.09 -19.97
N SER A 224 8.29 -12.28 -19.39
CA SER A 224 7.31 -13.37 -19.38
C SER A 224 6.25 -13.21 -18.29
N PHE A 225 6.28 -12.11 -17.53
CA PHE A 225 5.29 -11.83 -16.49
C PHE A 225 3.87 -11.82 -17.07
N LEU A 226 3.01 -12.64 -16.48
CA LEU A 226 1.60 -12.67 -16.81
C LEU A 226 0.82 -11.95 -15.71
N GLN A 227 0.19 -10.84 -16.09
CA GLN A 227 -0.64 -10.06 -15.17
C GLN A 227 -1.77 -10.94 -14.60
N PRO A 228 -2.06 -10.85 -13.30
CA PRO A 228 -3.18 -11.56 -12.70
C PRO A 228 -4.50 -11.09 -13.31
N THR A 229 -5.45 -12.01 -13.46
CA THR A 229 -6.78 -11.71 -14.02
C THR A 229 -7.65 -10.87 -13.09
N ARG A 230 -7.46 -11.00 -11.77
CA ARG A 230 -8.24 -10.26 -10.76
C ARG A 230 -7.56 -8.90 -10.47
N PRO A 231 -8.28 -7.78 -10.62
CA PRO A 231 -7.76 -6.47 -10.22
C PRO A 231 -7.69 -6.37 -8.69
N MET A 232 -6.98 -5.36 -8.20
CA MET A 232 -6.80 -5.11 -6.76
C MET A 232 -8.13 -5.03 -6.00
N SER A 233 -9.15 -4.39 -6.60
CA SER A 233 -10.51 -4.26 -6.05
C SER A 233 -11.23 -5.59 -5.82
N ALA A 234 -10.89 -6.64 -6.57
CA ALA A 234 -11.49 -7.96 -6.42
C ALA A 234 -10.80 -8.80 -5.34
N ILE A 235 -9.65 -8.38 -4.82
CA ILE A 235 -8.82 -9.16 -3.88
C ILE A 235 -8.55 -8.41 -2.57
N GLY A 236 -9.46 -7.51 -2.18
CA GLY A 236 -9.47 -6.92 -0.84
C GLY A 236 -8.65 -5.65 -0.66
N GLY A 237 -8.64 -4.77 -1.66
CA GLY A 237 -8.22 -3.37 -1.47
C GLY A 237 -8.55 -2.50 -2.65
#